data_AF-A0A6M3K2Z0-F1
#
_entry.id   AF-A0A6M3K2Z0-F1
#
_cell.length_a   1.000
_cell.length_b   1.000
_cell.length_c   1.000
_cell.angle_alpha   90.00
_cell.angle_beta   90.00
_cell.angle_gamma   90.00
#
_symmetry.space_group_name_H-M   'P 1'
#
loop_
_entity.id
_entity.type
_entity.pdbx_description
1 polymer ?
#
loop_
_entity_poly.entity_id
_entity_poly.type
_entity_poly.pdbx_seq_one_letter_code
_entity_poly.pdbx_strand_id
1 'polypeptide(L)'
;MTTLEKWEVLFRDAKDDFSQNTFWIIPVVAFLMALTLVVVFICQARAETIKYVSYPQIADAIFLAEGGHKARFLYGIKSISYKNEADARQICINSVRNNVIRWYKAGKPGDFFEFMRNRYCPLSDAKINRFWLKNVKYYLVRVK
;
A
#
# COMPACT_ATOMS: atom_id res chain seq x y z
N MET A 1 32.25 61.72 -20.86
CA MET A 1 31.51 60.72 -20.07
C MET A 1 31.94 60.84 -18.63
N THR A 2 31.04 61.23 -17.75
CA THR A 2 31.31 61.37 -16.31
C THR A 2 31.26 59.99 -15.64
N THR A 3 31.85 59.87 -14.44
CA THR A 3 31.79 58.63 -13.66
C THR A 3 30.36 58.19 -13.37
N LEU A 4 29.43 59.12 -13.19
CA LEU A 4 28.01 58.84 -12.94
C LEU A 4 27.31 58.20 -14.15
N GLU A 5 27.54 58.72 -15.36
CA GLU A 5 26.97 58.15 -16.59
C GLU A 5 27.44 56.71 -16.83
N LYS A 6 28.70 56.41 -16.51
CA LYS A 6 29.25 55.05 -16.61
C LYS A 6 28.56 54.09 -15.65
N TRP A 7 28.24 54.52 -14.43
CA TRP A 7 27.51 53.70 -13.47
C TRP A 7 26.06 53.46 -13.92
N GLU A 8 25.38 54.46 -14.47
CA GLU A 8 23.99 54.31 -14.94
C GLU A 8 23.84 53.29 -16.07
N VAL A 9 24.79 53.25 -17.01
CA VAL A 9 24.80 52.25 -18.10
C VAL A 9 25.04 50.85 -17.53
N LEU A 10 26.03 50.69 -16.64
CA LEU A 10 26.31 49.40 -16.00
C LEU A 10 25.13 48.88 -15.18
N PHE A 11 24.42 49.76 -14.46
CA PHE A 11 23.22 49.37 -13.71
C PHE A 11 22.06 48.95 -14.62
N ARG A 12 21.90 49.60 -15.78
CA ARG A 12 20.88 49.25 -16.76
C ARG A 12 21.15 47.88 -17.38
N ASP A 13 22.38 47.68 -17.85
CA ASP A 13 22.79 46.42 -18.48
C ASP A 13 22.67 45.25 -17.50
N ALA A 14 23.08 45.43 -16.24
CA ALA A 14 22.93 44.40 -15.20
C ALA A 14 21.47 44.07 -14.88
N LYS A 15 20.56 45.05 -14.94
CA LYS A 15 19.12 44.85 -14.72
C LYS A 15 18.48 44.10 -15.89
N ASP A 16 18.87 44.43 -17.12
CA ASP A 16 18.36 43.79 -18.32
C ASP A 16 18.86 42.34 -18.44
N ASP A 17 20.13 42.07 -18.11
CA ASP A 17 20.68 40.71 -18.00
C ASP A 17 19.99 39.88 -16.92
N PHE A 18 19.70 40.49 -15.77
CA PHE A 18 18.96 39.81 -14.70
C PHE A 18 17.53 39.47 -15.14
N SER A 19 16.85 40.40 -15.82
CA SER A 19 15.48 40.24 -16.32
C SER A 19 15.38 39.18 -17.43
N GLN A 20 16.32 39.19 -18.38
CA GLN A 20 16.38 38.22 -19.49
C GLN A 20 16.55 36.78 -18.97
N ASN A 21 17.42 36.60 -17.96
CA ASN A 21 17.67 35.28 -17.38
C ASN A 21 16.54 34.80 -16.46
N THR A 22 15.89 35.69 -15.70
CA THR A 22 14.78 35.29 -14.81
C THR A 22 13.52 34.86 -15.56
N PHE A 23 13.29 35.34 -16.79
CA PHE A 23 12.11 35.02 -17.58
C PHE A 23 11.92 33.51 -17.85
N TRP A 24 13.01 32.77 -18.07
CA TRP A 24 12.95 31.33 -18.32
C TRP A 24 13.19 30.47 -17.07
N ILE A 25 13.89 30.99 -16.06
CA ILE A 25 14.20 30.24 -14.84
C ILE A 25 12.95 29.99 -14.00
N ILE A 26 12.08 31.01 -13.84
CA ILE A 26 10.86 30.91 -13.03
C ILE A 26 9.92 29.80 -13.53
N PRO A 27 9.54 29.72 -14.82
CA PRO A 27 8.66 28.65 -15.29
C PRO A 27 9.30 27.27 -15.21
N VAL A 28 10.61 27.15 -15.42
CA VAL A 28 11.33 25.86 -15.31
C VAL A 28 11.35 25.37 -13.86
N VAL A 29 11.65 26.24 -12.89
CA VAL A 29 11.64 25.90 -11.47
C VAL A 29 10.22 25.55 -11.00
N ALA A 30 9.22 26.32 -11.44
CA ALA A 30 7.81 26.02 -11.14
C ALA A 30 7.37 24.67 -11.71
N PHE A 31 7.78 24.34 -12.94
CA PHE A 31 7.50 23.04 -13.56
C PHE A 31 8.17 21.89 -12.81
N LEU A 32 9.45 22.02 -12.44
CA LEU A 32 10.16 21.00 -11.67
C LEU A 32 9.53 20.80 -10.28
N MET A 33 9.12 21.87 -9.60
CA MET A 33 8.39 21.77 -8.33
C MET A 33 7.01 21.11 -8.49
N ALA A 34 6.28 21.42 -9.56
CA ALA A 34 5.00 20.75 -9.84
C ALA A 34 5.21 19.26 -10.13
N LEU A 35 6.25 18.91 -10.89
CA LEU A 35 6.59 17.53 -11.20
C LEU A 35 6.95 16.73 -9.93
N THR A 36 7.75 17.30 -9.03
CA THR A 36 8.09 16.63 -7.77
C THR A 36 6.86 16.43 -6.89
N LEU A 37 5.95 17.40 -6.83
CA LEU A 37 4.68 17.27 -6.11
C LEU A 37 3.80 16.15 -6.69
N VAL A 38 3.68 16.06 -8.01
CA VAL A 38 2.92 14.99 -8.69
C VAL A 38 3.50 13.62 -8.37
N VAL A 39 4.82 13.45 -8.40
CA VAL A 39 5.48 12.18 -8.03
C VAL A 39 5.18 11.79 -6.58
N VAL A 40 5.23 12.74 -5.64
CA VAL A 40 4.88 12.49 -4.23
C VAL A 40 3.42 12.07 -4.09
N PHE A 41 2.48 12.72 -4.79
CA PHE A 41 1.06 12.35 -4.77
C PHE A 41 0.80 10.94 -5.33
N ILE A 42 1.46 10.56 -6.43
CA ILE A 42 1.35 9.21 -7.02
C ILE A 42 1.87 8.15 -6.03
N CYS A 43 2.93 8.44 -5.28
CA CYS A 43 3.47 7.52 -4.29
C CYS A 43 2.52 7.27 -3.10
N GLN A 44 1.68 8.23 -2.72
CA GLN A 44 0.79 8.10 -1.55
C GLN A 44 -0.51 7.32 -1.82
N ALA A 45 -0.94 7.18 -3.08
CA ALA A 45 -2.24 6.59 -3.41
C ALA A 45 -2.36 5.06 -3.25
N ARG A 46 -1.32 4.36 -2.73
CA ARG A 46 -1.27 2.89 -2.70
C ARG A 46 -1.64 2.21 -1.38
N ALA A 47 -1.97 2.95 -0.33
CA ALA A 47 -2.14 2.34 0.99
C ALA A 47 -3.43 2.82 1.66
N GLU A 48 -4.49 2.00 1.64
CA GLU A 48 -5.50 1.89 2.71
C GLU A 48 -6.67 0.95 2.28
N THR A 49 -6.46 -0.36 2.23
CA THR A 49 -7.57 -1.33 2.04
C THR A 49 -7.99 -2.04 3.32
N ILE A 50 -7.13 -2.08 4.35
CA ILE A 50 -7.41 -2.87 5.58
C ILE A 50 -8.31 -2.12 6.57
N LYS A 51 -8.35 -0.79 6.50
CA LYS A 51 -8.95 0.06 7.54
C LYS A 51 -10.45 -0.19 7.76
N TYR A 52 -11.13 -0.78 6.79
CA TYR A 52 -12.60 -0.93 6.80
C TYR A 52 -13.10 -2.37 6.95
N VAL A 53 -12.21 -3.37 7.06
CA VAL A 53 -12.62 -4.78 7.12
C VAL A 53 -12.43 -5.34 8.53
N SER A 54 -13.48 -5.90 9.11
CA SER A 54 -13.43 -6.53 10.43
C SER A 54 -12.76 -7.90 10.40
N TYR A 55 -12.11 -8.33 11.49
CA TYR A 55 -11.51 -9.67 11.56
C TYR A 55 -12.49 -10.83 11.33
N PRO A 56 -13.75 -10.77 11.83
CA PRO A 56 -14.78 -11.75 11.49
C PRO A 56 -15.01 -11.86 9.97
N GLN A 57 -15.15 -10.74 9.26
CA GLN A 57 -15.34 -10.74 7.80
C GLN A 57 -14.14 -11.35 7.06
N ILE A 58 -12.91 -11.10 7.54
CA ILE A 58 -11.71 -11.74 6.99
C ILE A 58 -11.77 -13.25 7.20
N ALA A 59 -12.15 -13.72 8.38
CA ALA A 59 -12.29 -15.14 8.66
C ALA A 59 -13.35 -15.80 7.76
N ASP A 60 -14.50 -15.15 7.57
CA ASP A 60 -15.57 -15.65 6.69
C ASP A 60 -15.13 -15.68 5.22
N ALA A 61 -14.34 -14.71 4.76
CA ALA A 61 -13.76 -14.74 3.43
C ALA A 61 -12.73 -15.86 3.26
N ILE A 62 -11.88 -16.11 4.28
CA ILE A 62 -10.93 -17.24 4.28
C ILE A 62 -11.68 -18.57 4.27
N PHE A 63 -12.75 -18.70 5.04
CA PHE A 63 -13.59 -19.88 5.06
C PHE A 63 -14.06 -20.26 3.65
N LEU A 64 -14.63 -19.30 2.92
CA LEU A 64 -15.09 -19.49 1.55
C LEU A 64 -13.94 -19.74 0.57
N ALA A 65 -12.80 -19.07 0.75
CA ALA A 65 -11.61 -19.24 -0.09
C ALA A 65 -11.01 -20.65 -0.01
N GLU A 66 -11.08 -21.29 1.16
CA GLU A 66 -10.59 -22.65 1.42
C GLU A 66 -11.58 -23.74 0.98
N GLY A 67 -12.83 -23.37 0.66
CA GLY A 67 -13.88 -24.31 0.22
C GLY A 67 -15.01 -24.53 1.22
N GLY A 68 -15.07 -23.74 2.29
CA GLY A 68 -16.12 -23.81 3.32
C GLY A 68 -16.19 -25.18 3.99
N HIS A 69 -17.40 -25.68 4.23
CA HIS A 69 -17.61 -27.01 4.84
C HIS A 69 -17.14 -28.18 3.95
N LYS A 70 -16.80 -27.95 2.69
CA LYS A 70 -16.21 -28.98 1.81
C LYS A 70 -14.69 -29.10 1.99
N ALA A 71 -14.06 -28.17 2.71
CA ALA A 71 -12.64 -28.20 2.97
C ALA A 71 -12.29 -29.34 3.91
N ARG A 72 -11.14 -29.98 3.68
CA ARG A 72 -10.61 -31.01 4.59
C ARG A 72 -10.26 -30.44 5.97
N PHE A 73 -9.81 -29.20 6.01
CA PHE A 73 -9.49 -28.46 7.24
C PHE A 73 -10.17 -27.10 7.15
N LEU A 74 -11.01 -26.77 8.13
CA LEU A 74 -11.72 -25.48 8.15
C LEU A 74 -10.69 -24.34 8.25
N TYR A 75 -10.91 -23.29 7.46
CA TYR A 75 -10.02 -22.13 7.38
C TYR A 75 -8.56 -22.47 6.99
N GLY A 76 -8.25 -23.68 6.51
CA GLY A 76 -6.89 -24.09 6.14
C GLY A 76 -5.93 -24.32 7.31
N ILE A 77 -6.42 -24.35 8.56
CA ILE A 77 -5.58 -24.46 9.77
C ILE A 77 -5.31 -25.94 10.08
N LYS A 78 -4.05 -26.36 9.90
CA LYS A 78 -3.60 -27.75 10.15
C LYS A 78 -2.86 -27.94 11.48
N SER A 79 -2.37 -26.85 12.07
CA SER A 79 -1.45 -26.89 13.21
C SER A 79 -2.14 -26.99 14.57
N ILE A 80 -3.43 -26.69 14.64
CA ILE A 80 -4.20 -26.64 15.88
C ILE A 80 -5.49 -27.44 15.67
N SER A 81 -5.76 -28.39 16.55
CA SER A 81 -7.02 -29.11 16.58
C SER A 81 -8.13 -28.23 17.14
N TYR A 82 -9.34 -28.37 16.60
CA TYR A 82 -10.52 -27.65 17.06
C TYR A 82 -11.67 -28.62 17.28
N LYS A 83 -12.56 -28.28 18.22
CA LYS A 83 -13.69 -29.15 18.59
C LYS A 83 -14.88 -28.98 17.67
N ASN A 84 -15.12 -27.76 17.23
CA ASN A 84 -16.25 -27.39 16.40
C ASN A 84 -15.88 -26.21 15.49
N GLU A 85 -16.80 -25.82 14.61
CA GLU A 85 -16.58 -24.74 13.67
C GLU A 85 -16.39 -23.37 14.33
N ALA A 86 -17.12 -23.09 15.42
CA ALA A 86 -16.98 -21.82 16.15
C ALA A 86 -15.56 -21.66 16.73
N ASP A 87 -15.01 -22.76 17.25
CA ASP A 87 -13.62 -22.83 17.73
C ASP A 87 -12.63 -22.63 16.58
N ALA A 88 -12.81 -23.32 15.45
CA ALA A 88 -11.99 -23.12 14.25
C ALA A 88 -12.02 -21.67 13.75
N ARG A 89 -13.20 -21.04 13.75
CA ARG A 89 -13.40 -19.65 13.37
C ARG A 89 -12.65 -18.71 14.31
N GLN A 90 -12.74 -18.95 15.61
CA GLN A 90 -12.05 -18.13 16.60
C GLN A 90 -10.53 -18.25 16.47
N ILE A 91 -10.01 -19.45 16.18
CA ILE A 91 -8.59 -19.67 15.89
C ILE A 91 -8.17 -18.90 14.63
N CYS A 92 -8.99 -18.90 13.58
CA CYS A 92 -8.74 -18.11 12.37
C CYS A 92 -8.69 -16.61 12.67
N ILE A 93 -9.66 -16.07 13.40
CA ILE A 93 -9.71 -14.66 13.81
C ILE A 93 -8.44 -14.27 14.61
N ASN A 94 -8.04 -15.12 15.56
CA ASN A 94 -6.82 -14.90 16.33
C ASN A 94 -5.57 -14.92 15.43
N SER A 95 -5.54 -15.80 14.44
CA SER A 95 -4.44 -15.87 13.46
C SER A 95 -4.37 -14.63 12.59
N VAL A 96 -5.50 -14.10 12.13
CA VAL A 96 -5.61 -12.83 11.40
C VAL A 96 -5.09 -11.69 12.27
N ARG A 97 -5.60 -11.54 13.50
CA ARG A 97 -5.18 -10.49 14.45
C ARG A 97 -3.66 -10.53 14.69
N ASN A 98 -3.11 -11.72 14.92
CA ASN A 98 -1.68 -11.88 15.14
C ASN A 98 -0.85 -11.55 13.89
N ASN A 99 -1.34 -11.84 12.69
CA ASN A 99 -0.69 -11.43 11.45
C ASN A 99 -0.73 -9.90 11.26
N VAL A 100 -1.84 -9.25 11.61
CA VAL A 100 -1.95 -7.78 11.58
C VAL A 100 -0.90 -7.16 12.49
N ILE A 101 -0.79 -7.62 13.74
CA ILE A 101 0.24 -7.14 14.67
C ILE A 101 1.65 -7.31 14.08
N ARG A 102 1.94 -8.46 13.46
CA ARG A 102 3.25 -8.71 12.81
C ARG A 102 3.49 -7.78 11.63
N TRP A 103 2.46 -7.51 10.82
CA TRP A 103 2.55 -6.60 9.67
C TRP A 103 2.84 -5.17 10.13
N TYR A 104 2.15 -4.69 11.18
CA TYR A 104 2.45 -3.41 11.81
C TYR A 104 3.88 -3.35 12.37
N LYS A 105 4.31 -4.39 13.10
CA LYS A 105 5.68 -4.48 13.65
C LYS A 105 6.76 -4.49 12.57
N ALA A 106 6.47 -5.04 11.40
CA ALA A 106 7.37 -5.06 10.25
C ALA A 106 7.40 -3.73 9.46
N GLY A 107 6.69 -2.69 9.92
CA GLY A 107 6.63 -1.41 9.22
C GLY A 107 5.62 -1.37 8.07
N LYS A 108 4.59 -2.22 8.10
CA LYS A 108 3.53 -2.33 7.06
C LYS A 108 4.09 -2.61 5.65
N PRO A 109 4.90 -3.66 5.46
CA PRO A 109 5.44 -3.98 4.14
C PRO A 109 4.29 -4.39 3.20
N GLY A 110 4.09 -3.60 2.14
CA GLY A 110 3.14 -3.91 1.06
C GLY A 110 1.70 -4.16 1.51
N ASP A 111 0.97 -4.95 0.72
CA ASP A 111 -0.41 -5.36 0.99
C ASP A 111 -0.46 -6.42 2.11
N PHE A 112 -1.34 -6.23 3.10
CA PHE A 112 -1.45 -7.15 4.24
C PHE A 112 -1.83 -8.57 3.84
N PHE A 113 -2.73 -8.76 2.88
CA PHE A 113 -3.13 -10.11 2.46
C PHE A 113 -1.99 -10.82 1.73
N GLU A 114 -1.15 -10.07 1.01
CA GLU A 114 0.09 -10.61 0.47
C GLU A 114 1.09 -11.00 1.57
N PHE A 115 1.28 -10.14 2.57
CA PHE A 115 2.11 -10.44 3.73
C PHE A 115 1.60 -11.68 4.49
N MET A 116 0.29 -11.77 4.71
CA MET A 116 -0.36 -12.88 5.40
C MET A 116 -0.27 -14.17 4.58
N ARG A 117 -0.49 -14.13 3.26
CA ARG A 117 -0.39 -15.28 2.35
C ARG A 117 0.93 -16.02 2.54
N ASN A 118 2.05 -15.30 2.61
CA ASN A 118 3.37 -15.91 2.71
C ASN A 118 3.56 -16.77 3.97
N ARG A 119 2.76 -16.54 5.03
CA ARG A 119 2.78 -17.35 6.25
C ARG A 119 1.61 -18.33 6.34
N TYR A 120 0.44 -17.93 5.87
CA TYR A 120 -0.80 -18.69 6.03
C TYR A 120 -0.97 -19.75 4.94
N CYS A 121 -0.58 -19.43 3.71
CA CYS A 121 -0.74 -20.27 2.52
C CYS A 121 0.49 -20.09 1.60
N PRO A 122 1.68 -20.55 2.03
CA PRO A 122 2.92 -20.31 1.29
C PRO A 122 2.91 -21.04 -0.06
N LEU A 123 3.51 -20.43 -1.09
CA LEU A 123 3.54 -20.99 -2.44
C LEU A 123 4.40 -22.26 -2.54
N SER A 124 5.31 -22.47 -1.59
CA SER A 124 6.14 -23.68 -1.48
C SER A 124 5.33 -24.95 -1.23
N ASP A 125 4.20 -24.85 -0.54
CA ASP A 125 3.48 -26.02 -0.04
C ASP A 125 2.61 -26.68 -1.11
N ALA A 126 1.98 -25.87 -1.96
CA ALA A 126 1.17 -26.37 -3.06
C ALA A 126 1.00 -25.33 -4.17
N LYS A 127 1.05 -25.79 -5.43
CA LYS A 127 0.84 -24.92 -6.61
C LYS A 127 -0.50 -24.19 -6.58
N ILE A 128 -1.54 -24.76 -5.97
CA ILE A 128 -2.89 -24.17 -5.91
C ILE A 128 -2.95 -22.92 -5.00
N ASN A 129 -2.00 -22.79 -4.06
CA ASN A 129 -1.92 -21.67 -3.12
C ASN A 129 -1.74 -20.31 -3.82
N ARG A 130 -1.26 -20.31 -5.08
CA ARG A 130 -1.18 -19.11 -5.92
C ARG A 130 -2.53 -18.40 -6.09
N PHE A 131 -3.63 -19.13 -6.01
CA PHE A 131 -4.99 -18.57 -6.15
C PHE A 131 -5.58 -18.08 -4.83
N TRP A 132 -4.99 -18.44 -3.69
CA TRP A 132 -5.53 -18.14 -2.36
C TRP A 132 -5.81 -16.64 -2.18
N LEU A 133 -4.83 -15.79 -2.50
CA LEU A 133 -4.96 -14.34 -2.38
C LEU A 133 -6.09 -13.78 -3.26
N LYS A 134 -6.22 -14.29 -4.48
CA LYS A 134 -7.30 -13.90 -5.40
C LYS A 134 -8.66 -14.27 -4.82
N ASN A 135 -8.79 -15.48 -4.28
CA ASN A 135 -10.04 -15.99 -3.71
C ASN A 135 -10.43 -15.23 -2.45
N VAL A 136 -9.49 -14.99 -1.53
CA VAL A 136 -9.76 -14.22 -0.30
C VAL A 136 -10.24 -12.81 -0.65
N LYS A 137 -9.54 -12.10 -1.56
CA LYS A 137 -9.97 -10.77 -2.02
C LYS A 137 -11.34 -10.81 -2.70
N TYR A 138 -11.62 -11.85 -3.49
CA TYR A 138 -12.92 -12.04 -4.13
C TYR A 138 -14.07 -12.17 -3.12
N TYR A 139 -13.87 -12.95 -2.05
CA TYR A 139 -14.89 -13.17 -1.03
C TYR A 139 -15.01 -12.00 -0.05
N LEU A 140 -13.93 -11.27 0.25
CA LEU A 140 -13.98 -10.10 1.11
C LEU A 140 -14.96 -9.03 0.64
N VAL A 141 -15.11 -8.85 -0.67
CA VAL A 141 -16.07 -7.89 -1.26
C VAL A 141 -17.51 -8.40 -1.19
N ARG A 142 -17.72 -9.70 -0.91
CA ARG A 142 -19.02 -10.39 -0.99
C ARG A 142 -19.57 -10.81 0.37
N VAL A 143 -18.70 -10.99 1.36
CA VAL A 143 -19.09 -11.20 2.75
C VAL A 143 -19.67 -9.87 3.27
N LYS A 144 -20.90 -9.91 3.78
CA LYS A 144 -21.59 -8.77 4.38
C LYS A 144 -21.37 -8.77 5.88
#